data_AF-A0A969EXD9-F1
#
_entry.id   AF-A0A969EXD9-F1
#
_cell.length_a   1.000
_cell.length_b   1.000
_cell.length_c   1.000
_cell.angle_alpha   90.00
_cell.angle_beta   90.00
_cell.angle_gamma   90.00
#
_symmetry.space_group_name_H-M   'P 1'
#
loop_
_entity.id
_entity.type
_entity.pdbx_description
1 polymer ?
#
loop_
_entity_poly.entity_id
_entity_poly.type
_entity_poly.pdbx_seq_one_letter_code
_entity_poly.pdbx_strand_id
1 'polypeptide(L)'
;MVYTDSLHMAFFLNFAHHLFSACWPGIPPTTASDLVMPRMRAIAGAYYILINTMLGLALGPYAMGQLSDYFAATGMDSADSLRSAIAWSLLIFAVSLLFLTLAWRNLPRDEASRVQRARDAGEVVNQQ
;
A
#
# COMPACT_ATOMS: atom_id res chain seq x y z
N MET A 1 9.90 14.71 -12.05
CA MET A 1 9.39 13.64 -12.95
C MET A 1 8.17 14.11 -13.71
N VAL A 2 7.08 14.53 -13.05
CA VAL A 2 5.85 15.00 -13.74
C VAL A 2 5.97 16.42 -14.32
N TYR A 3 6.77 17.31 -13.69
CA TYR A 3 6.96 18.72 -14.09
C TYR A 3 8.36 19.05 -14.63
N THR A 4 9.14 18.03 -15.02
CA THR A 4 10.54 18.25 -15.44
C THR A 4 10.62 18.28 -16.97
N ASP A 5 11.12 19.38 -17.54
CA ASP A 5 11.23 19.56 -19.00
C ASP A 5 12.45 18.83 -19.61
N SER A 6 13.39 18.37 -18.78
CA SER A 6 14.59 17.66 -19.21
C SER A 6 14.43 16.13 -19.13
N LEU A 7 14.48 15.48 -20.29
CA LEU A 7 14.38 14.02 -20.44
C LEU A 7 15.41 13.27 -19.60
N HIS A 8 16.66 13.74 -19.56
CA HIS A 8 17.74 13.10 -18.79
C HIS A 8 17.47 13.13 -17.28
N MET A 9 16.93 14.25 -16.79
CA MET A 9 16.59 14.41 -15.38
C MET A 9 15.36 13.57 -14.99
N ALA A 10 14.40 13.38 -15.92
CA ALA A 10 13.28 12.46 -15.71
C ALA A 10 13.75 11.01 -15.57
N PHE A 11 14.66 10.54 -16.42
CA PHE A 11 15.23 9.19 -16.32
C PHE A 11 16.05 8.99 -15.04
N PHE A 12 16.88 9.97 -14.66
CA PHE A 12 17.65 9.89 -13.42
C PHE A 12 16.74 9.81 -12.19
N LEU A 13 15.69 10.65 -12.13
CA LEU A 13 14.70 10.61 -11.06
C LEU A 13 13.92 9.30 -11.02
N ASN A 14 13.58 8.73 -12.18
CA ASN A 14 12.91 7.44 -12.26
C ASN A 14 13.81 6.30 -11.76
N PHE A 15 15.09 6.30 -12.14
CA PHE A 15 16.08 5.34 -11.65
C PHE A 15 16.23 5.42 -10.12
N ALA A 16 16.43 6.63 -9.59
CA ALA A 16 16.50 6.84 -8.15
C ALA A 16 15.22 6.36 -7.45
N HIS A 17 14.04 6.70 -7.99
CA HIS A 17 12.76 6.26 -7.45
C HIS A 17 12.63 4.73 -7.42
N HIS A 18 12.98 4.02 -8.49
CA HIS A 18 12.94 2.56 -8.52
C HIS A 18 13.88 1.91 -7.51
N LEU A 19 15.05 2.50 -7.26
CA LEU A 19 15.98 2.01 -6.25
C LEU A 19 15.35 1.99 -4.84
N PHE A 20 14.64 3.07 -4.47
CA PHE A 20 13.94 3.14 -3.18
C PHE A 20 12.64 2.31 -3.16
N SER A 21 11.90 2.29 -4.27
CA SER A 21 10.65 1.54 -4.39
C SER A 21 10.86 0.03 -4.35
N ALA A 22 12.07 -0.49 -4.59
CA ALA A 22 12.35 -1.92 -4.45
C ALA A 22 12.36 -2.39 -2.98
N CYS A 23 12.55 -1.50 -2.00
CA CYS A 23 12.69 -1.88 -0.60
C CYS A 23 11.36 -2.14 0.14
N TRP A 24 10.26 -1.52 -0.32
CA TRP A 24 8.98 -1.57 0.38
C TRP A 24 8.16 -2.87 0.21
N PRO A 25 8.14 -3.58 -0.94
CA PRO A 25 7.15 -4.63 -1.20
C PRO A 25 7.23 -5.84 -0.27
N GLY A 26 8.40 -6.07 0.33
CA GLY A 26 8.64 -7.22 1.20
C GLY A 26 8.12 -7.06 2.64
N ILE A 27 7.92 -5.83 3.11
CA ILE A 27 7.62 -5.55 4.53
C ILE A 27 6.17 -5.91 4.91
N PRO A 28 5.15 -5.59 4.10
CA PRO A 28 3.77 -5.92 4.47
C PRO A 28 3.47 -7.43 4.57
N PRO A 29 3.88 -8.31 3.62
CA PRO A 29 3.56 -9.73 3.71
C PRO A 29 4.30 -10.44 4.84
N THR A 30 5.51 -10.00 5.20
CA THR A 30 6.25 -10.53 6.35
C THR A 30 5.56 -10.14 7.65
N THR A 31 5.22 -8.87 7.83
CA THR A 31 4.48 -8.37 9.01
C THR A 31 3.14 -9.10 9.18
N ALA A 32 2.38 -9.31 8.10
CA ALA A 32 1.12 -10.05 8.14
C ALA A 32 1.31 -11.51 8.59
N SER A 33 2.39 -12.15 8.13
CA SER A 33 2.75 -13.53 8.50
C SER A 33 3.28 -13.64 9.92
N ASP A 34 3.87 -12.56 10.44
CA ASP A 34 4.36 -12.44 11.81
C ASP A 34 3.25 -12.05 12.80
N LEU A 35 2.05 -11.72 12.35
CA LEU A 35 0.90 -11.45 13.23
C LEU A 35 -0.01 -12.67 13.44
N VAL A 36 0.25 -13.78 12.74
CA VAL A 36 -0.57 -15.00 12.77
C VAL A 36 0.24 -16.21 13.24
N MET A 37 -0.43 -17.28 13.66
CA MET A 37 0.26 -18.52 14.04
C MET A 37 0.90 -19.21 12.81
N PRO A 38 1.95 -20.04 12.98
CA PRO A 38 2.65 -20.69 11.87
C PRO A 38 1.74 -21.42 10.87
N ARG A 39 0.70 -22.11 11.35
CA ARG A 39 -0.24 -22.83 10.46
C ARG A 39 -1.25 -21.94 9.72
N MET A 40 -1.43 -20.70 10.16
CA MET A 40 -2.34 -19.73 9.53
C MET A 40 -1.64 -18.85 8.48
N ARG A 41 -0.30 -18.93 8.38
CA ARG A 41 0.50 -18.11 7.46
C ARG A 41 0.10 -18.29 5.99
N ALA A 42 -0.31 -19.49 5.57
CA ALA A 42 -0.77 -19.75 4.22
C ALA A 42 -2.03 -18.94 3.87
N ILE A 43 -3.00 -18.89 4.79
CA ILE A 43 -4.25 -18.14 4.62
C ILE A 43 -3.98 -16.64 4.67
N ALA A 44 -3.12 -16.18 5.59
CA ALA A 44 -2.72 -14.77 5.69
C ALA A 44 -2.02 -14.28 4.41
N GLY A 45 -1.13 -15.10 3.83
CA GLY A 45 -0.48 -14.81 2.55
C GLY A 45 -1.47 -14.75 1.38
N ALA A 46 -2.41 -15.70 1.29
CA ALA A 46 -3.44 -15.69 0.25
C ALA A 46 -4.36 -14.45 0.37
N TYR A 47 -4.75 -14.09 1.59
CA TYR A 47 -5.54 -12.88 1.86
C TYR A 47 -4.79 -11.60 1.48
N TYR A 48 -3.49 -11.52 1.81
CA TYR A 48 -2.65 -10.40 1.42
C TYR A 48 -2.58 -10.25 -0.11
N ILE A 49 -2.33 -11.33 -0.83
CA ILE A 49 -2.27 -11.33 -2.30
C ILE A 49 -3.63 -10.90 -2.87
N LEU A 50 -4.74 -11.42 -2.33
CA LEU A 50 -6.09 -11.07 -2.75
C LEU A 50 -6.33 -9.56 -2.60
N ILE A 51 -6.02 -8.97 -1.43
CA ILE A 51 -6.17 -7.53 -1.22
C ILE A 51 -5.27 -6.74 -2.16
N ASN A 52 -3.99 -7.10 -2.26
CA ASN A 52 -3.03 -6.35 -3.06
C ASN A 52 -3.42 -6.32 -4.55
N THR A 53 -3.96 -7.43 -5.06
CA THR A 53 -4.38 -7.54 -6.47
C THR A 53 -5.75 -6.92 -6.72
N MET A 54 -6.75 -7.24 -5.90
CA MET A 54 -8.14 -6.80 -6.13
C MET A 54 -8.39 -5.36 -5.67
N LEU A 55 -7.81 -4.93 -4.56
CA LEU A 55 -7.99 -3.55 -4.09
C LEU A 55 -6.85 -2.66 -4.59
N GLY A 56 -5.60 -3.08 -4.47
CA GLY A 56 -4.46 -2.24 -4.84
C GLY A 56 -4.37 -2.00 -6.34
N LEU A 57 -4.11 -3.06 -7.10
CA LEU A 57 -3.83 -2.98 -8.54
C LEU A 57 -5.06 -2.62 -9.37
N ALA A 58 -6.26 -3.07 -8.98
CA ALA A 58 -7.47 -2.78 -9.75
C ALA A 58 -8.06 -1.39 -9.44
N LEU A 59 -8.11 -0.97 -8.18
CA LEU A 59 -8.72 0.33 -7.83
C LEU A 59 -7.80 1.52 -8.11
N GLY A 60 -6.48 1.34 -8.12
CA GLY A 60 -5.52 2.43 -8.36
C GLY A 60 -5.76 3.19 -9.68
N PRO A 61 -5.73 2.50 -10.84
CA PRO A 61 -5.98 3.12 -12.14
C PRO A 61 -7.42 3.66 -12.25
N TYR A 62 -8.40 2.95 -11.67
CA TYR A 62 -9.79 3.38 -11.66
C TYR A 62 -9.99 4.71 -10.93
N ALA A 63 -9.42 4.84 -9.72
CA ALA A 63 -9.49 6.08 -8.95
C ALA A 63 -8.75 7.23 -9.64
N MET A 64 -7.57 6.97 -10.23
CA MET A 64 -6.86 7.97 -11.04
C MET A 64 -7.69 8.43 -12.25
N GLY A 65 -8.34 7.50 -12.96
CA GLY A 65 -9.20 7.82 -14.10
C GLY A 65 -10.37 8.72 -13.71
N GLN A 66 -11.11 8.35 -12.65
CA GLN A 66 -12.23 9.16 -12.15
C GLN A 66 -11.79 10.56 -11.70
N LEU A 67 -10.60 10.66 -11.09
CA LEU A 67 -10.05 11.94 -10.66
C LEU A 67 -9.60 12.80 -11.88
N SER A 68 -9.06 12.16 -12.92
CA SER A 68 -8.73 12.82 -14.19
C SER A 68 -10.00 13.35 -14.87
N ASP A 69 -11.06 12.56 -14.93
CA ASP A 69 -12.34 12.96 -15.53
C ASP A 69 -12.98 14.11 -14.75
N TYR A 70 -12.87 14.12 -13.41
CA TYR A 70 -13.31 15.23 -12.58
C TYR A 70 -12.57 16.54 -12.90
N PHE A 71 -11.24 16.49 -13.06
CA PHE A 71 -10.46 17.66 -13.46
C PHE A 71 -10.74 18.09 -14.92
N ALA A 72 -10.96 17.14 -15.82
CA ALA A 72 -11.37 17.45 -17.20
C ALA A 72 -12.74 18.17 -17.22
N ALA A 73 -13.68 17.77 -16.36
CA ALA A 73 -14.99 18.42 -16.23
C ALA A 73 -14.90 19.88 -15.70
N THR A 74 -13.80 20.27 -15.07
CA THR A 74 -13.54 21.67 -14.66
C THR A 74 -13.02 22.56 -15.80
N GLY A 75 -12.90 22.02 -17.03
CA GLY A 75 -12.48 22.76 -18.22
C GLY A 75 -10.96 22.76 -18.46
N MET A 76 -10.23 21.87 -17.78
CA MET A 76 -8.78 21.71 -17.91
C MET A 76 -8.43 20.83 -19.12
N ASP A 77 -7.33 21.14 -19.82
CA ASP A 77 -6.87 20.31 -20.94
C ASP A 77 -6.56 18.87 -20.47
N SER A 78 -6.72 17.91 -21.37
CA SER A 78 -6.63 16.48 -21.05
C SER A 78 -5.24 16.05 -20.54
N ALA A 79 -4.18 16.74 -20.96
CA ALA A 79 -2.84 16.52 -20.42
C ALA A 79 -2.68 17.08 -19.00
N ASP A 80 -3.22 18.27 -18.73
CA ASP A 80 -3.11 18.94 -17.43
C ASP A 80 -4.03 18.34 -16.37
N SER A 81 -5.19 17.82 -16.76
CA SER A 81 -6.11 17.12 -15.86
C SER A 81 -5.52 15.79 -15.36
N LEU A 82 -4.88 15.01 -16.24
CA LEU A 82 -4.18 13.79 -15.85
C LEU A 82 -2.95 14.10 -14.99
N ARG A 83 -2.20 15.15 -15.32
CA ARG A 83 -1.05 15.61 -14.53
C ARG A 83 -1.47 15.96 -13.11
N SER A 84 -2.58 16.68 -12.98
CA SER A 84 -3.17 17.07 -11.70
C SER A 84 -3.69 15.85 -10.95
N ALA A 85 -4.37 14.91 -11.62
CA ALA A 85 -4.82 13.66 -11.01
C ALA A 85 -3.66 12.84 -10.43
N ILE A 86 -2.54 12.74 -11.14
CA ILE A 86 -1.33 12.07 -10.65
C ILE A 86 -0.76 12.82 -9.43
N ALA A 87 -0.69 14.15 -9.46
CA ALA A 87 -0.20 14.93 -8.34
C ALA A 87 -1.08 14.77 -7.08
N TRP A 88 -2.40 14.79 -7.24
CA TRP A 88 -3.35 14.55 -6.15
C TRP A 88 -3.30 13.12 -5.63
N SER A 89 -3.04 12.13 -6.49
CA SER A 89 -2.88 10.74 -6.07
C SER A 89 -1.71 10.57 -5.08
N LEU A 90 -0.69 11.44 -5.12
CA LEU A 90 0.42 11.42 -4.16
C LEU A 90 -0.04 11.67 -2.72
N LEU A 91 -1.21 12.30 -2.50
CA LEU A 91 -1.78 12.46 -1.16
C LEU A 91 -2.13 11.11 -0.52
N ILE A 92 -2.29 10.03 -1.31
CA ILE A 92 -2.43 8.68 -0.76
C ILE A 92 -1.24 8.31 0.12
N PHE A 93 -0.03 8.82 -0.17
CA PHE A 93 1.15 8.57 0.66
C PHE A 93 1.05 9.22 2.04
N ALA A 94 0.34 10.35 2.18
CA ALA A 94 0.08 10.94 3.49
C ALA A 94 -0.85 10.03 4.31
N VAL A 95 -1.87 9.46 3.66
CA VAL A 95 -2.77 8.47 4.28
C VAL A 95 -2.00 7.19 4.63
N SER A 96 -1.12 6.71 3.75
CA SER A 96 -0.24 5.57 4.03
C SER A 96 0.69 5.84 5.21
N LEU A 97 1.26 7.05 5.31
CA LEU A 97 2.11 7.43 6.44
C LEU A 97 1.33 7.41 7.76
N LEU A 98 0.10 7.94 7.76
CA LEU A 98 -0.80 7.87 8.91
C LEU A 98 -1.03 6.41 9.33
N PHE A 99 -1.42 5.54 8.40
CA PHE A 99 -1.63 4.13 8.71
C PHE A 99 -0.35 3.42 9.16
N LEU A 100 0.80 3.75 8.59
CA LEU A 100 2.09 3.18 9.00
C LEU A 100 2.45 3.60 10.43
N THR A 101 2.22 4.87 10.79
CA THR A 101 2.45 5.35 12.16
C THR A 101 1.50 4.69 13.17
N LEU A 102 0.23 4.49 12.80
CA LEU A 102 -0.74 3.76 13.62
C LEU A 102 -0.35 2.29 13.76
N ALA A 103 0.03 1.64 12.65
CA ALA A 103 0.50 0.27 12.63
C ALA A 103 1.72 0.11 13.55
N TRP A 104 2.72 1.00 13.45
CA TRP A 104 3.90 0.94 14.30
C TRP A 104 3.56 1.04 15.80
N ARG A 105 2.58 1.87 16.18
CA ARG A 105 2.14 1.98 17.57
C ARG A 105 1.33 0.77 18.04
N ASN A 106 0.52 0.17 17.17
CA ASN A 106 -0.36 -0.94 17.55
C ASN A 106 0.32 -2.32 17.42
N LEU A 107 1.37 -2.44 16.61
CA LEU A 107 2.05 -3.70 16.32
C LEU A 107 2.53 -4.44 17.59
N PRO A 108 3.16 -3.78 18.59
CA PRO A 108 3.60 -4.47 19.80
C PRO A 108 2.43 -5.05 20.60
N ARG A 109 1.29 -4.34 20.62
CA ARG A 109 0.06 -4.80 21.29
C ARG A 109 -0.55 -5.96 20.53
N ASP A 110 -0.62 -5.87 19.21
CA ASP A 110 -1.15 -6.93 18.37
C ASP A 110 -0.32 -8.20 18.49
N GLU A 111 1.01 -8.08 18.52
CA GLU A 111 1.93 -9.20 18.67
C GLU A 111 1.77 -9.89 20.03
N ALA A 112 1.67 -9.14 21.12
CA ALA A 112 1.41 -9.68 22.45
C ALA A 112 0.05 -10.41 22.55
N SER A 113 -0.96 -9.92 21.82
CA SER A 113 -2.29 -10.51 21.83
C SER A 113 -2.47 -11.73 20.91
N ARG A 114 -1.46 -12.09 20.09
CA ARG A 114 -1.58 -13.14 19.05
C ARG A 114 -2.09 -14.48 19.59
N VAL A 115 -1.53 -14.94 20.70
CA VAL A 115 -1.89 -16.21 21.33
C VAL A 115 -3.28 -16.14 21.93
N GLN A 116 -3.64 -15.00 22.53
CA GLN A 116 -4.98 -14.77 23.08
C GLN A 116 -6.04 -14.79 21.96
N ARG A 117 -5.82 -14.06 20.86
CA ARG A 117 -6.72 -14.05 19.69
C ARG A 117 -6.87 -15.42 19.05
N ALA A 118 -5.79 -16.20 19.00
CA ALA A 118 -5.86 -17.57 18.53
C ALA A 118 -6.77 -18.41 19.45
N ARG A 119 -6.60 -18.33 20.77
CA ARG A 119 -7.47 -19.03 21.73
C ARG A 119 -8.93 -18.61 21.60
N ASP A 120 -9.20 -17.32 21.47
CA ASP A 120 -10.55 -16.78 21.32
C ASP A 120 -11.20 -17.22 19.99
N ALA A 121 -10.40 -17.44 18.94
CA ALA A 121 -10.83 -18.03 17.67
C ALA A 121 -11.04 -19.55 17.73
N GLY A 122 -10.91 -20.16 18.91
CA GLY A 122 -11.13 -21.59 19.14
C GLY A 122 -9.90 -22.47 18.92
N GLU A 123 -8.70 -21.87 18.85
CA GLU A 123 -7.50 -22.61 18.49
C GLU A 123 -6.87 -23.35 19.67
N VAL A 124 -6.49 -24.61 19.43
CA VAL A 124 -5.77 -25.45 20.40
C VAL A 124 -4.33 -24.94 20.50
N VAL A 125 -4.09 -24.00 21.41
CA VAL A 125 -2.74 -23.50 21.71
C VAL A 125 -2.09 -24.45 22.70
N ASN A 126 -1.34 -25.44 22.20
CA ASN A 126 -0.44 -26.22 23.05
C ASN A 126 0.61 -25.28 23.65
N GLN A 127 0.65 -25.20 24.98
CA GLN A 127 1.72 -24.53 25.71
C GLN A 127 2.99 -25.38 25.52
N GLN A 128 3.91 -24.90 24.67
CA GLN A 128 5.32 -25.32 24.67
C GLN A 128 6.15 -24.14 25.09
#